data_AF-A0A1G0GZ44-F1
#
_entry.id   AF-A0A1G0GZ44-F1
#
_cell.length_a   1.000
_cell.length_b   1.000
_cell.length_c   1.000
_cell.angle_alpha   90.00
_cell.angle_beta   90.00
_cell.angle_gamma   90.00
#
_symmetry.space_group_name_H-M   'P 1'
#
loop_
_entity.id
_entity.type
_entity.pdbx_description
1 polymer ?
#
loop_
_entity_poly.entity_id
_entity_poly.type
_entity_poly.pdbx_seq_one_letter_code
_entity_poly.pdbx_strand_id
1 'polypeptide(L)'
;MMNHEQKEHDPLALGLTRSPMFMGVNLRVFFGNVVLCVLISINAHTLWGIPLFIFIHLLAVRLSIKEPDYFYLKFQTFIKTPPVRNFWHYSLNSYEPW
;
A
#
# COMPACT_ATOMS: atom_id res chain seq x y z
N MET A 1 -31.55 -20.77 8.19
CA MET A 1 -30.89 -19.60 8.81
C MET A 1 -29.51 -20.04 9.25
N MET A 2 -28.46 -19.69 8.49
CA MET A 2 -27.09 -20.03 8.87
C MET A 2 -26.63 -19.01 9.91
N ASN A 3 -26.37 -19.46 11.13
CA ASN A 3 -25.71 -18.66 12.14
C ASN A 3 -24.29 -18.37 11.65
N HIS A 4 -24.03 -17.13 11.23
CA HIS A 4 -22.68 -16.65 11.06
C HIS A 4 -22.08 -16.51 12.46
N GLU A 5 -21.38 -17.56 12.90
CA GLU A 5 -20.54 -17.50 14.08
C GLU A 5 -19.47 -16.43 13.84
N GLN A 6 -19.72 -15.22 14.36
CA GLN A 6 -18.75 -14.15 14.35
C GLN A 6 -17.63 -14.58 15.30
N LYS A 7 -16.56 -15.14 14.74
CA LYS A 7 -15.34 -15.47 15.48
C LYS A 7 -14.84 -14.18 16.11
N GLU A 8 -15.00 -14.07 17.42
CA GLU A 8 -14.56 -12.92 18.20
C GLU A 8 -13.03 -12.83 18.08
N HIS A 9 -12.56 -11.84 17.32
CA HIS A 9 -11.13 -11.60 17.17
C HIS A 9 -10.65 -10.78 18.35
N ASP A 10 -9.72 -11.33 19.13
CA ASP A 10 -9.05 -10.60 20.20
C ASP A 10 -8.36 -9.34 19.62
N PRO A 11 -8.78 -8.12 20.01
CA PRO A 11 -8.21 -6.89 19.49
C PRO A 11 -6.71 -6.76 19.80
N LEU A 12 -6.22 -7.39 20.88
CA LEU A 12 -4.79 -7.41 21.20
C LEU A 12 -4.03 -8.24 20.17
N ALA A 13 -4.47 -9.47 19.90
CA ALA A 13 -3.88 -10.33 18.89
C ALA A 13 -3.91 -9.67 17.49
N LEU A 14 -5.01 -9.00 17.14
CA LEU A 14 -5.14 -8.27 15.88
C LEU A 14 -4.15 -7.09 15.79
N GLY A 15 -3.98 -6.32 16.88
CA GLY A 15 -3.04 -5.21 16.93
C GLY A 15 -1.58 -5.65 16.85
N LEU A 16 -1.23 -6.76 17.51
CA LEU A 16 0.13 -7.33 17.54
C LEU A 16 0.54 -7.96 16.21
N THR A 17 -0.42 -8.48 15.45
CA THR A 17 -0.15 -9.17 14.17
C THR A 17 -0.27 -8.26 12.95
N ARG A 18 -0.94 -7.11 13.08
CA ARG A 18 -1.04 -6.11 12.02
C ARG A 18 0.28 -5.37 11.85
N SER A 19 0.57 -4.99 10.62
CA SER A 19 1.67 -4.10 10.29
C SER A 19 1.52 -2.74 10.99
N PRO A 20 2.61 -2.15 11.52
CA PRO A 20 2.55 -0.90 12.27
C PRO A 20 2.03 0.25 11.40
N MET A 21 1.09 1.03 11.94
CA MET A 21 0.47 2.16 11.26
C MET A 21 0.81 3.49 11.94
N PHE A 22 0.87 4.56 11.15
CA PHE A 22 1.06 5.92 11.61
C PHE A 22 0.27 6.89 10.74
N MET A 23 -0.50 7.80 11.37
CA MET A 23 -1.36 8.78 10.67
C MET A 23 -2.25 8.16 9.58
N GLY A 24 -2.83 6.98 9.83
CA GLY A 24 -3.76 6.32 8.90
C GLY A 24 -3.11 5.58 7.72
N VAL A 25 -1.78 5.50 7.65
CA VAL A 25 -1.03 4.72 6.64
C VAL A 25 -0.01 3.79 7.30
N ASN A 26 0.52 2.84 6.53
CA ASN A 26 1.61 1.98 6.99
C ASN A 26 2.86 2.83 7.34
N LEU A 27 3.54 2.50 8.44
CA LEU A 27 4.73 3.21 8.93
C LEU A 27 5.83 3.36 7.86
N ARG A 28 6.07 2.31 7.06
CA ARG A 28 7.08 2.32 5.99
C ARG A 28 6.71 3.31 4.88
N VAL A 29 5.44 3.37 4.52
CA VAL A 29 4.92 4.28 3.48
C VAL A 29 4.97 5.72 3.96
N PHE A 30 4.65 5.96 5.23
CA PHE A 30 4.74 7.29 5.83
C PHE A 30 6.16 7.84 5.76
N PHE A 31 7.15 7.12 6.29
CA PHE A 31 8.54 7.57 6.25
C PHE A 31 9.09 7.63 4.83
N GLY A 32 8.68 6.72 3.94
CA GLY A 32 9.00 6.82 2.51
C GLY A 32 8.53 8.13 1.90
N ASN A 33 7.29 8.57 2.20
CA ASN A 33 6.75 9.84 1.71
C ASN A 33 7.51 11.05 2.29
N VAL A 34 7.85 11.01 3.60
CA VAL A 34 8.65 12.07 4.24
C VAL A 34 10.02 12.19 3.54
N VAL A 35 10.75 11.08 3.40
CA VAL A 35 12.08 11.07 2.78
C VAL A 35 12.00 11.56 1.33
N LEU A 36 11.03 11.07 0.55
CA LEU A 36 10.82 11.50 -0.83
C LEU A 36 10.61 13.03 -0.94
N CYS A 37 9.73 13.59 -0.11
CA CYS A 37 9.43 15.02 -0.14
C CYS A 37 10.60 15.89 0.32
N VAL A 38 11.37 15.41 1.31
CA VAL A 38 12.60 16.07 1.77
C VAL A 38 13.64 16.08 0.64
N LEU A 39 13.88 14.95 -0.02
CA LEU A 39 14.84 14.86 -1.13
C LEU A 39 14.45 15.77 -2.30
N ILE A 40 13.17 15.81 -2.66
CA ILE A 40 12.66 16.72 -3.70
C ILE A 40 12.87 18.18 -3.30
N SER A 41 12.59 18.54 -2.04
CA SER A 41 12.76 19.91 -1.55
C SER A 41 14.22 20.35 -1.56
N ILE A 42 15.14 19.46 -1.17
CA ILE A 42 16.59 19.71 -1.20
C ILE A 42 17.04 19.90 -2.65
N ASN A 43 16.67 19.00 -3.55
CA ASN A 43 17.09 19.04 -4.96
C ASN A 43 16.53 20.26 -5.71
N ALA A 44 15.27 20.62 -5.43
CA ALA A 44 14.64 21.79 -6.03
C ALA A 44 15.01 23.11 -5.32
N HIS A 45 15.73 23.05 -4.19
CA HIS A 45 16.00 24.18 -3.30
C HIS A 45 14.73 24.99 -2.93
N THR A 46 13.58 24.32 -2.81
CA THR A 46 12.29 24.95 -2.52
C THR A 46 11.50 24.14 -1.49
N LEU A 47 10.56 24.81 -0.81
CA LEU A 47 9.65 24.16 0.15
C LEU A 47 8.42 23.50 -0.49
N TRP A 48 8.43 23.32 -1.82
CA TRP A 48 7.34 22.68 -2.56
C TRP A 48 7.11 21.21 -2.17
N GLY A 49 8.04 20.56 -1.45
CA GLY A 49 7.81 19.22 -0.92
C GLY A 49 6.73 19.16 0.17
N ILE A 50 6.42 20.27 0.87
CA ILE A 50 5.37 20.28 1.90
C ILE A 50 3.97 20.06 1.31
N PRO A 51 3.49 20.86 0.33
CA PRO A 51 2.19 20.61 -0.30
C PRO A 51 2.17 19.25 -1.02
N LEU A 52 3.29 18.83 -1.62
CA LEU A 52 3.40 17.51 -2.23
C LEU A 52 3.24 16.38 -1.20
N PHE A 53 3.83 16.51 -0.02
CA PHE A 53 3.70 15.55 1.07
C PHE A 53 2.24 15.35 1.45
N ILE A 54 1.50 16.45 1.65
CA ILE A 54 0.08 16.41 2.02
C ILE A 54 -0.72 15.69 0.92
N PHE A 55 -0.49 16.05 -0.35
CA PHE A 55 -1.18 15.44 -1.48
C PHE A 55 -0.95 13.93 -1.56
N ILE A 56 0.31 13.49 -1.52
CA ILE A 56 0.65 12.06 -1.58
C ILE A 56 0.12 11.33 -0.35
N HIS A 57 0.21 11.94 0.84
CA HIS A 57 -0.26 11.32 2.07
C HIS A 57 -1.78 11.09 2.06
N LEU A 58 -2.57 12.06 1.60
CA LEU A 58 -4.03 11.91 1.49
C LEU A 58 -4.42 10.79 0.51
N LEU A 59 -3.71 10.67 -0.62
CA LEU A 59 -3.90 9.54 -1.54
C LEU A 59 -3.55 8.21 -0.88
N ALA A 60 -2.45 8.16 -0.13
CA ALA A 60 -2.04 6.96 0.56
C ALA A 60 -3.04 6.53 1.64
N VAL A 61 -3.56 7.49 2.42
CA VAL A 61 -4.63 7.24 3.40
C VAL A 61 -5.85 6.65 2.70
N ARG A 62 -6.28 7.24 1.57
CA ARG A 62 -7.44 6.75 0.82
C ARG A 62 -7.27 5.29 0.37
N LEU A 63 -6.08 4.92 -0.09
CA LEU A 63 -5.77 3.55 -0.50
C LEU A 63 -5.73 2.59 0.70
N SER A 64 -5.25 3.06 1.85
CA SER A 64 -5.15 2.27 3.09
C SER A 64 -6.48 2.06 3.84
N ILE A 65 -7.58 2.71 3.44
CA ILE A 65 -8.91 2.50 4.06
C ILE A 65 -9.39 1.06 3.89
N LYS A 66 -9.20 0.49 2.68
CA LYS A 66 -9.66 -0.88 2.39
C LYS A 66 -8.74 -1.93 3.02
N GLU A 67 -7.43 -1.72 2.91
CA GLU A 67 -6.42 -2.66 3.40
C GLU A 67 -5.21 -1.88 3.97
N PRO A 68 -4.78 -2.13 5.22
CA PRO A 68 -3.62 -1.44 5.80
C PRO A 68 -2.34 -1.60 4.98
N ASP A 69 -2.11 -2.80 4.49
CA ASP A 69 -0.89 -3.19 3.76
C ASP A 69 -1.10 -3.17 2.25
N TYR A 70 -2.03 -2.33 1.76
CA TYR A 70 -2.32 -2.17 0.34
C TYR A 70 -1.05 -2.07 -0.53
N PHE A 71 -0.10 -1.22 -0.12
CA PHE A 71 1.14 -1.00 -0.86
C PHE A 71 2.05 -2.22 -0.90
N TYR A 72 2.21 -2.92 0.23
CA TYR A 72 3.02 -4.12 0.30
C TYR A 72 2.40 -5.23 -0.55
N LEU A 73 1.09 -5.43 -0.46
CA LEU A 73 0.37 -6.43 -1.25
C LEU A 73 0.50 -6.14 -2.75
N LYS A 74 0.28 -4.88 -3.17
CA LYS A 74 0.46 -4.48 -4.57
C LYS A 74 1.88 -4.71 -5.06
N PHE A 75 2.88 -4.37 -4.24
CA PHE A 75 4.28 -4.61 -4.57
C PHE A 75 4.59 -6.10 -4.68
N GLN A 76 4.07 -6.93 -3.78
CA GLN A 76 4.23 -8.37 -3.83
C GLN A 76 3.53 -9.01 -5.03
N THR A 77 2.34 -8.54 -5.39
CA THR A 77 1.67 -8.93 -6.63
C THR A 77 2.56 -8.60 -7.83
N PHE A 78 3.19 -7.43 -7.85
CA PHE A 78 4.08 -7.05 -8.95
C PHE A 78 5.35 -7.92 -9.02
N ILE A 79 5.94 -8.30 -7.87
CA ILE A 79 7.12 -9.18 -7.83
C ILE A 79 6.78 -10.62 -8.22
N LYS A 80 5.75 -11.20 -7.60
CA LYS A 80 5.42 -12.62 -7.79
C LYS A 80 4.72 -12.89 -9.11
N THR A 81 3.90 -11.95 -9.56
CA THR A 81 3.13 -12.03 -10.80
C THR A 81 3.31 -10.74 -11.59
N PRO A 82 4.50 -10.53 -12.18
CA PRO A 82 4.77 -9.32 -12.96
C PRO A 82 3.81 -9.26 -14.15
N PRO A 83 3.32 -8.07 -14.55
CA PRO A 83 2.40 -7.97 -15.67
C PRO A 83 3.08 -8.47 -16.95
N VAL A 84 2.63 -9.62 -17.48
CA VAL A 84 3.06 -10.11 -18.78
C VAL A 84 2.14 -9.60 -19.88
N ARG A 85 2.69 -9.43 -21.08
CA ARG A 85 1.94 -8.98 -22.26
C ARG A 85 0.74 -9.89 -22.58
N ASN A 86 0.84 -11.17 -22.21
CA ASN A 86 -0.17 -12.18 -22.45
C ASN A 86 -1.36 -12.12 -21.48
N PHE A 87 -1.33 -11.22 -20.49
CA PHE A 87 -2.41 -11.06 -19.52
C PHE A 87 -3.75 -10.74 -20.19
N TRP A 88 -3.75 -9.99 -21.29
CA TRP A 88 -4.97 -9.66 -22.02
C TRP A 88 -5.61 -10.85 -22.73
N HIS A 89 -4.84 -11.89 -23.05
CA HIS A 89 -5.37 -13.09 -23.71
C HIS A 89 -5.89 -14.09 -22.67
N TYR A 90 -5.08 -14.39 -21.66
CA TYR A 90 -5.39 -15.44 -20.68
C TYR A 90 -6.05 -14.93 -19.39
N SER A 91 -6.18 -13.61 -19.20
CA SER A 91 -6.61 -12.96 -17.94
C SER A 91 -5.75 -13.35 -16.72
N LEU A 92 -4.61 -13.98 -16.97
CA LEU A 92 -3.71 -14.64 -16.02
C LEU A 92 -2.29 -14.54 -16.58
N ASN A 93 -1.30 -14.63 -15.68
CA ASN A 93 0.10 -14.78 -16.09
C ASN A 93 0.35 -16.24 -16.53
N SER A 94 0.09 -16.53 -17.81
CA SER A 94 0.51 -17.80 -18.42
C SER A 94 1.96 -17.69 -18.91
N TYR A 95 2.71 -18.80 -18.78
CA TYR A 95 4.07 -18.93 -19.35
C TYR A 95 4.04 -19.33 -20.83
N GLU A 96 2.87 -19.64 -21.38
CA GLU A 96 2.75 -19.94 -22.81
C GLU A 96 2.85 -18.65 -23.64
N PRO A 97 3.70 -18.61 -24.69
CA PRO A 97 3.92 -17.39 -25.47
C PRO A 97 2.83 -17.10 -26.52
N TRP A 98 1.77 -17.89 -26.57
CA TRP A 98 0.65 -17.78 -27.52
C TRP A 98 -0.63 -18.26 -26.87
#